data_AF-A0AAW8KVD4-F1
#
_entry.id   AF-A0AAW8KVD4-F1
#
_cell.length_a   1.000
_cell.length_b   1.000
_cell.length_c   1.000
_cell.angle_alpha   90.00
_cell.angle_beta   90.00
_cell.angle_gamma   90.00
#
_symmetry.space_group_name_H-M   'P 1'
#
loop_
_entity.id
_entity.type
_entity.pdbx_description
1 polymer ?
#
loop_
_entity_poly.entity_id
_entity_poly.type
_entity_poly.pdbx_seq_one_letter_code
_entity_poly.pdbx_strand_id
1 'polypeptide(L)' 'MMNKEIVSDANVVKFPRPCAFCESTEHVQLFAGLMLCRSCQENIKITNPGLFATNDQIEQKAQD' A
#
# COMPACT_ATOMS: atom_id res chain seq x y z
N MET A 1 28.79 4.33 -33.09
CA MET A 1 27.33 4.61 -33.05
C MET A 1 26.89 4.27 -31.64
N MET A 2 26.70 5.27 -30.76
CA MET A 2 26.36 5.05 -29.35
C MET A 2 24.96 4.43 -29.25
N ASN A 3 24.86 3.34 -28.50
CA ASN A 3 23.60 2.68 -28.18
C ASN A 3 22.66 3.69 -27.51
N LYS A 4 21.48 3.88 -28.11
CA LYS A 4 20.38 4.61 -27.49
C LYS A 4 19.97 3.87 -26.23
N GLU A 5 20.45 4.38 -25.11
CA GLU A 5 19.73 4.46 -23.85
C GLU A 5 19.06 3.16 -23.41
N ILE A 6 19.86 2.25 -22.86
CA ILE A 6 19.37 1.45 -21.73
C ILE A 6 19.20 2.44 -20.58
N VAL A 7 18.09 3.18 -20.57
CA VAL A 7 17.65 3.90 -19.37
C VAL A 7 17.32 2.81 -18.37
N SER A 8 18.26 2.57 -17.46
CA SER A 8 18.05 1.77 -16.28
C SER A 8 16.87 2.36 -15.51
N ASP A 9 15.69 1.72 -15.61
CA ASP A 9 14.49 2.00 -14.80
C ASP A 9 14.77 1.87 -13.28
N ALA A 10 15.99 1.45 -12.90
CA ALA A 10 16.43 1.32 -11.51
C ALA A 10 16.53 2.66 -10.75
N ASN A 11 16.54 3.81 -11.41
CA ASN A 11 16.68 5.13 -10.74
C ASN A 11 15.45 6.04 -10.87
N VAL A 12 14.32 5.54 -11.40
CA VAL A 12 13.11 6.35 -11.53
C VAL A 12 12.34 6.34 -10.22
N VAL A 13 12.30 7.50 -9.55
CA VAL A 13 11.41 7.72 -8.42
C VAL A 13 9.97 7.82 -8.94
N LYS A 14 9.24 6.69 -8.94
CA LYS A 14 7.84 6.61 -9.40
C LYS A 14 6.91 7.20 -8.31
N PHE A 15 6.64 8.50 -8.42
CA PHE A 15 5.63 9.23 -7.65
C PHE A 15 4.30 9.28 -8.42
N PRO A 16 3.14 9.04 -7.78
CA PRO A 16 2.89 8.12 -6.66
C PRO A 16 2.90 6.65 -7.15
N ARG A 17 3.30 5.70 -6.28
CA ARG A 17 3.25 4.27 -6.64
C ARG A 17 1.79 3.85 -6.84
N PRO A 18 1.46 3.07 -7.88
CA PRO A 18 0.10 2.62 -8.10
C PRO A 18 -0.36 1.72 -6.95
N CYS A 19 -1.68 1.58 -6.80
CA CYS A 19 -2.27 0.64 -5.86
C CYS A 19 -1.71 -0.77 -6.12
N ALA A 20 -1.25 -1.43 -5.07
CA ALA A 20 -0.65 -2.77 -5.17
C ALA A 20 -1.60 -3.85 -5.71
N PHE A 21 -2.92 -3.60 -5.71
CA PHE A 21 -3.91 -4.59 -6.16
C PHE A 21 -4.69 -4.22 -7.42
N CYS A 22 -4.97 -2.94 -7.65
CA CYS A 22 -5.82 -2.52 -8.78
C CYS A 22 -5.16 -1.49 -9.69
N GLU A 23 -3.87 -1.20 -9.46
CA GLU A 23 -3.06 -0.28 -10.26
C GLU A 23 -3.53 1.20 -10.30
N SER A 24 -4.63 1.53 -9.62
CA SER A 24 -5.13 2.90 -9.50
C SER A 24 -4.06 3.86 -8.97
N THR A 25 -3.96 5.04 -9.60
CA THR A 25 -3.02 6.11 -9.25
C THR A 25 -3.70 7.31 -8.57
N GLU A 26 -5.01 7.24 -8.31
CA GLU A 26 -5.79 8.39 -7.84
C GLU A 26 -5.36 8.83 -6.43
N HIS A 27 -5.63 8.01 -5.42
CA HIS A 27 -5.32 8.32 -4.02
C HIS A 27 -4.86 7.04 -3.31
N VAL A 28 -3.55 6.84 -3.32
CA VAL A 28 -2.88 5.72 -2.64
C VAL A 28 -2.29 6.15 -1.30
N GLN A 29 -2.37 5.27 -0.31
CA GLN A 29 -1.74 5.46 1.00
C GLN A 29 -1.19 4.14 1.53
N LEU A 30 -0.23 4.22 2.46
CA LEU A 30 0.31 3.05 3.12
C LEU A 30 -0.72 2.49 4.11
N PHE A 31 -1.11 1.22 3.93
CA PHE A 31 -2.04 0.51 4.79
C PHE A 31 -1.58 -0.94 4.96
N ALA A 32 -1.38 -1.36 6.22
CA ALA A 32 -0.85 -2.70 6.55
C ALA A 32 0.42 -3.09 5.76
N GLY A 33 1.31 -2.11 5.52
CA GLY A 33 2.56 -2.34 4.76
C GLY A 33 2.41 -2.30 3.24
N LEU A 34 1.20 -2.08 2.69
CA LEU A 34 0.93 -2.02 1.25
C LEU A 34 0.51 -0.61 0.82
N MET A 35 0.93 -0.17 -0.37
CA MET A 35 0.41 1.06 -0.99
C MET A 35 -0.93 0.78 -1.66
N LEU A 36 -2.03 1.24 -1.07
CA LEU A 36 -3.38 0.89 -1.50
C LEU A 36 -4.23 2.12 -1.77
N CYS A 37 -5.11 2.01 -2.77
CA CYS A 37 -6.19 2.97 -2.96
C CYS A 37 -7.30 2.73 -1.92
N ARG A 38 -8.14 3.76 -1.74
CA ARG A 38 -9.28 3.72 -0.80
C ARG A 38 -10.20 2.51 -1.01
N SER A 39 -10.56 2.21 -2.25
CA SER A 39 -11.46 1.09 -2.57
C SER A 39 -10.87 -0.26 -2.14
N CYS A 40 -9.59 -0.51 -2.44
CA CYS A 40 -8.91 -1.72 -1.99
C CYS A 40 -8.82 -1.79 -0.46
N GLN A 41 -8.53 -0.66 0.20
CA GLN A 41 -8.49 -0.62 1.66
C GLN A 41 -9.86 -0.96 2.29
N GLU A 42 -10.95 -0.40 1.79
CA GLU A 42 -12.31 -0.67 2.27
C GLU A 42 -12.68 -2.14 2.04
N ASN A 43 -12.38 -2.69 0.86
CA ASN A 43 -12.64 -4.10 0.56
C ASN A 43 -11.84 -5.05 1.47
N ILE A 44 -10.57 -4.74 1.77
CA ILE A 44 -9.74 -5.56 2.67
C ILE A 44 -10.30 -5.53 4.09
N LYS A 45 -10.71 -4.35 4.59
CA LYS A 45 -11.34 -4.23 5.91
C LYS A 45 -12.61 -5.09 6.03
N ILE A 46 -13.45 -5.07 4.99
CA ILE A 46 -14.69 -5.85 4.95
C ILE A 46 -14.41 -7.36 4.88
N THR A 47 -13.47 -7.77 4.04
CA THR A 47 -13.17 -9.20 3.81
C THR A 47 -12.30 -9.83 4.89
N ASN A 48 -11.51 -9.02 5.61
CA ASN A 48 -10.59 -9.46 6.65
C ASN A 48 -10.79 -8.66 7.95
N PRO A 49 -11.98 -8.73 8.59
CA PRO A 49 -12.27 -7.95 9.79
C PRO A 49 -11.32 -8.29 10.96
N GLY A 50 -10.85 -9.53 11.06
CA GLY A 50 -9.91 -9.96 12.09
C GLY A 50 -8.46 -9.52 11.89
N LEU A 51 -8.09 -9.07 10.67
CA LEU A 51 -6.73 -8.62 10.35
C LEU A 51 -6.37 -7.30 11.06
N PHE A 52 -7.38 -6.52 11.45
CA PHE A 52 -7.20 -5.24 12.14
C PHE A 52 -7.57 -5.28 13.62
N ALA A 53 -8.30 -6.32 14.06
CA ALA A 53 -8.73 -6.49 15.45
C ALA A 53 -7.55 -6.74 16.43
N THR A 54 -6.35 -7.05 15.93
CA THR A 54 -5.17 -7.29 16.77
C THR A 54 -4.61 -6.01 17.39
N ASN A 55 -4.84 -4.84 16.78
CA ASN A 55 -4.38 -3.57 17.35
C ASN A 55 -5.23 -3.14 18.55
N ASP A 56 -6.54 -3.39 18.52
CA ASP A 56 -7.46 -3.02 19.61
C ASP A 56 -7.16 -3.79 20.91
N GLN A 57 -6.69 -5.04 20.79
CA GLN A 57 -6.31 -5.86 21.94
C GLN A 57 -4.94 -5.47 22.54
N ILE A 58 -4.05 -4.86 21.75
CA ILE A 58 -2.75 -4.40 22.24
C ILE A 58 -2.90 -3.09 23.01
N GLU A 59 -3.77 -2.17 22.55
CA GLU A 59 -4.09 -0.94 23.30
C GLU A 59 -4.79 -1.23 24.63
N GLN A 60 -5.71 -2.20 24.67
CA GLN A 60 -6.37 -2.61 25.92
C GLN A 60 -5.40 -3.24 26.94
N LYS A 61 -4.37 -3.95 26.49
CA LYS A 61 -3.36 -4.56 27.38
C LYS A 61 -2.28 -3.59 27.86
N ALA A 62 -2.21 -2.38 27.31
CA ALA A 62 -1.28 -1.34 27.73
C ALA A 62 -1.88 -0.39 28.80
N GLN A 63 -3.15 -0.60 29.18
CA GLN A 63 -3.89 0.23 30.14
C GLN A 63 -4.29 -0.51 31.43
N ASP A 64 -3.85 -1.76 31.62
CA ASP A 64 -3.95 -2.51 32.90
C ASP A 64 -2.67 -2.33 33.75
#